data_AF-A0A8H9WIF4-F1
#
_entry.id   AF-A0A8H9WIF4-F1
#
_cell.length_a   1.000
_cell.length_b   1.000
_cell.length_c   1.000
_cell.angle_alpha   90.00
_cell.angle_beta   90.00
_cell.angle_gamma   90.00
#
_symmetry.space_group_name_H-M   'P 1'
#
loop_
_entity.id
_entity.type
_entity.pdbx_description
1 polymer ?
#
loop_
_entity_poly.entity_id
_entity_poly.type
_entity_poly.pdbx_seq_one_letter_code
_entity_poly.pdbx_strand_id
1 'polypeptide(L)' 'TCLNRHLPVDLRHGTCPVGSVVSTALHHVAVTLWRSEHGFELFLPRGFALSCWEVLMETAEQFGVEVV' A
#
# COMPACT_ATOMS: atom_id res chain seq x y z
N THR A 1 -7.72 -7.52 -1.47
CA THR A 1 -7.18 -6.71 -0.35
C THR A 1 -7.15 -5.25 -0.79
N CYS A 2 -7.14 -4.30 0.16
CA CYS A 2 -7.13 -2.86 -0.13
C CYS A 2 -6.01 -2.46 -1.10
N LEU A 3 -4.76 -2.83 -0.80
CA LEU A 3 -3.58 -2.43 -1.60
C LEU A 3 -3.59 -2.93 -3.06
N ASN A 4 -4.12 -4.13 -3.33
CA ASN A 4 -4.22 -4.67 -4.69
C ASN A 4 -5.13 -3.85 -5.62
N ARG A 5 -5.98 -2.96 -5.08
CA ARG A 5 -6.81 -2.05 -5.88
C ARG A 5 -6.06 -0.79 -6.31
N HIS A 6 -4.93 -0.49 -5.68
CA HIS A 6 -4.22 0.78 -5.84
C HIS A 6 -2.79 0.65 -6.34
N LEU A 7 -2.13 -0.47 -6.05
CA LEU A 7 -0.76 -0.73 -6.45
C LEU A 7 -0.74 -1.61 -7.71
N PRO A 8 -0.06 -1.21 -8.79
CA PRO A 8 0.13 -2.04 -9.99
C PRO A 8 1.23 -3.10 -9.76
N VAL A 9 1.13 -3.88 -8.67
CA VAL A 9 2.10 -4.91 -8.28
C VAL A 9 1.34 -6.15 -7.82
N ASP A 10 1.82 -7.34 -8.20
CA ASP A 10 1.29 -8.59 -7.65
C ASP A 10 1.82 -8.85 -6.23
N LEU A 11 0.93 -8.71 -5.23
CA LEU A 11 1.26 -8.84 -3.81
C LEU A 11 1.13 -10.28 -3.26
N ARG A 12 0.88 -11.27 -4.12
CA ARG A 12 0.80 -12.69 -3.71
C ARG A 12 2.15 -13.16 -3.18
N HIS A 13 2.15 -14.04 -2.18
CA HIS A 13 3.37 -14.51 -1.52
C HIS A 13 4.42 -15.10 -2.47
N GLY A 14 3.99 -15.78 -3.55
CA GLY A 14 4.91 -16.33 -4.56
C GLY A 14 5.61 -15.27 -5.42
N THR A 15 5.04 -14.07 -5.55
CA THR A 15 5.57 -12.98 -6.38
C THR A 15 6.20 -11.87 -5.53
N CYS A 16 5.65 -11.61 -4.34
CA CYS A 16 6.10 -10.63 -3.37
C CYS A 16 6.28 -11.30 -2.00
N PRO A 17 7.34 -12.11 -1.81
CA PRO A 17 7.66 -12.73 -0.54
C PRO A 17 8.07 -11.69 0.53
N VAL A 18 8.15 -12.11 1.79
CA VAL A 18 8.68 -11.27 2.88
C VAL A 18 10.14 -10.88 2.59
N GLY A 19 10.47 -9.62 2.86
CA GLY A 19 11.74 -8.99 2.49
C GLY A 19 11.71 -8.27 1.14
N SER A 20 10.65 -8.43 0.33
CA SER A 20 10.56 -7.74 -0.96
C SER A 20 10.45 -6.23 -0.79
N VAL A 21 11.23 -5.49 -1.58
CA VAL A 21 11.14 -4.03 -1.72
C VAL A 21 10.83 -3.70 -3.17
N VAL A 22 9.76 -2.96 -3.41
CA VAL A 22 9.24 -2.68 -4.74
C VAL A 22 8.98 -1.19 -4.91
N SER A 23 9.57 -0.58 -5.94
CA SER A 23 9.17 0.75 -6.39
C SER A 23 7.90 0.66 -7.21
N THR A 24 6.88 1.43 -6.83
CA THR A 24 5.57 1.42 -7.48
C THR A 24 4.92 2.79 -7.41
N ALA A 25 3.63 2.88 -7.74
CA ALA A 25 2.85 4.10 -7.61
C ALA A 25 1.53 3.85 -6.89
N LEU A 26 1.11 4.83 -6.10
CA LEU A 26 -0.19 4.90 -5.44
C LEU A 26 -0.78 6.27 -5.74
N HIS A 27 -1.99 6.33 -6.32
CA HIS A 27 -2.65 7.60 -6.62
C HIS A 27 -1.75 8.57 -7.42
N HIS A 28 -1.05 8.05 -8.45
CA HIS A 28 -0.07 8.76 -9.28
C HIS A 28 1.18 9.28 -8.56
N VAL A 29 1.38 8.94 -7.29
CA VAL A 29 2.57 9.29 -6.51
C VAL A 29 3.52 8.10 -6.51
N ALA A 30 4.80 8.35 -6.79
CA ALA A 30 5.84 7.33 -6.64
C ALA A 30 6.00 6.95 -5.17
N VAL A 31 5.91 5.64 -4.87
CA VAL A 31 6.03 5.10 -3.52
C VAL A 31 6.92 3.86 -3.53
N THR A 32 7.54 3.58 -2.39
CA THR A 32 8.23 2.31 -2.16
C THR A 32 7.38 1.45 -1.24
N LEU A 33 7.12 0.22 -1.66
CA LEU A 33 6.47 -0.80 -0.86
C LEU A 33 7.55 -1.71 -0.27
N TRP A 34 7.49 -1.98 1.03
CA TRP A 34 8.25 -3.04 1.67
C TRP A 34 7.30 -4.08 2.26
N ARG A 35 7.52 -5.35 1.94
CA ARG A 35 6.81 -6.47 2.57
C ARG A 35 7.62 -6.96 3.76
N SER A 36 7.26 -6.52 4.97
CA SER A 36 7.85 -7.00 6.22
C SER A 36 7.09 -8.21 6.78
N GLU A 37 7.57 -8.77 7.89
CA GLU A 37 6.91 -9.86 8.61
C GLU A 37 5.53 -9.46 9.14
N HIS A 38 5.31 -8.17 9.41
CA HIS A 38 4.08 -7.65 10.00
C HIS A 38 3.05 -7.19 8.96
N GLY A 39 3.45 -7.06 7.69
CA GLY A 39 2.55 -6.61 6.64
C GLY A 39 3.27 -5.81 5.56
N PHE A 40 2.57 -4.81 5.02
CA PHE A 40 3.07 -3.96 3.96
C PHE A 40 3.31 -2.55 4.50
N GLU A 41 4.53 -2.06 4.31
CA GLU A 41 4.95 -0.72 4.69
C GLU A 41 5.06 0.14 3.43
N LEU A 42 4.50 1.35 3.49
CA LEU A 42 4.52 2.31 2.38
C LEU A 42 5.41 3.48 2.76
N PHE A 43 6.40 3.74 1.92
CA PHE A 43 7.25 4.91 1.98
C PHE A 43 6.84 5.85 0.85
N LEU A 44 6.39 7.05 1.21
CA LEU A 44 5.87 8.03 0.27
C LEU A 44 6.32 9.44 0.63
N PRO A 45 6.32 10.39 -0.34
CA PRO A 45 6.68 11.77 -0.05
C PRO A 45 5.68 12.41 0.91
N ARG A 46 6.18 13.11 1.94
CA ARG A 46 5.37 13.77 2.97
C ARG A 46 4.25 14.65 2.40
N GLY A 47 4.51 15.35 1.29
CA GLY A 47 3.54 16.24 0.65
C GLY A 47 2.27 15.55 0.16
N PHE A 48 2.31 14.23 -0.05
CA PHE A 48 1.17 13.41 -0.52
C PHE A 48 0.64 12.46 0.56
N ALA A 49 1.16 12.54 1.79
CA ALA A 49 0.79 11.61 2.85
C ALA A 49 -0.72 11.60 3.13
N LEU A 50 -1.33 12.78 3.21
CA LEU A 50 -2.76 12.92 3.46
C LEU A 50 -3.61 12.34 2.31
N SER A 51 -3.35 12.74 1.07
CA SER A 51 -4.13 12.27 -0.09
C SER A 51 -4.00 10.76 -0.31
N CYS A 52 -2.80 10.19 -0.09
CA CYS A 52 -2.62 8.74 -0.18
C CYS A 52 -3.36 8.00 0.96
N TRP A 53 -3.36 8.57 2.17
CA TRP A 53 -4.10 8.02 3.30
C TRP A 53 -5.61 8.02 3.06
N GLU A 54 -6.18 9.13 2.60
CA GLU A 54 -7.61 9.28 2.30
C GLU A 54 -8.09 8.21 1.30
N VAL A 55 -7.37 8.04 0.19
CA VAL A 55 -7.69 7.03 -0.83
C VAL A 55 -7.64 5.60 -0.29
N LEU A 56 -6.68 5.31 0.60
CA LEU A 56 -6.59 4.01 1.26
C LEU A 56 -7.74 3.79 2.23
N MET A 57 -8.12 4.81 2.99
CA MET A 57 -9.23 4.77 3.95
C MET A 57 -10.58 4.57 3.27
N GLU A 58 -10.89 5.36 2.24
CA GLU A 58 -12.12 5.23 1.45
C GLU A 58 -12.29 3.81 0.87
N THR A 59 -11.17 3.15 0.56
CA THR A 59 -11.19 1.76 0.09
C THR A 59 -11.28 0.76 1.24
N ALA A 60 -10.61 1.03 2.37
CA ALA A 60 -10.60 0.16 3.55
C ALA A 60 -11.97 0.10 4.24
N GLU A 61 -12.74 1.20 4.24
CA GLU A 61 -14.11 1.25 4.74
C GLU A 61 -15.02 0.19 4.09
N GLN A 62 -14.82 -0.08 2.80
CA GLN A 62 -15.57 -1.13 2.07
C GLN A 62 -15.30 -2.54 2.59
N PHE A 63 -14.22 -2.71 3.36
CA PHE A 63 -13.85 -3.98 4.00
C PHE A 63 -14.14 -3.96 5.52
N GLY A 64 -14.76 -2.91 6.05
CA GLY A 64 -15.06 -2.77 7.48
C GLY A 64 -13.82 -2.63 8.36
N VAL A 65 -12.71 -2.11 7.82
CA VAL A 65 -11.46 -1.92 8.56
C VAL A 65 -11.48 -0.57 9.26
N GLU A 66 -11.26 -0.59 10.58
CA GLU A 66 -11.03 0.61 11.40
C GLU A 66 -9.53 0.83 11.63
N VAL A 67 -9.16 2.10 11.78
CA VAL A 67 -7.80 2.50 12.20
C VAL A 67 -7.76 2.40 13.73
N VAL A 68 -6.83 1.61 14.26
CA VAL A 68 -6.61 1.42 15.70
C VAL A 68 -5.39 2.23 16.16
#